data_AF-A0AAU6AJT0-F1
#
_entry.id   AF-A0AAU6AJT0-F1
#
_cell.length_a   1.000
_cell.length_b   1.000
_cell.length_c   1.000
_cell.angle_alpha   90.00
_cell.angle_beta   90.00
_cell.angle_gamma   90.00
#
_symmetry.space_group_name_H-M   'P 1'
#
loop_
_entity.id
_entity.type
_entity.pdbx_description
1 polymer ?
#
loop_
_entity_poly.entity_id
_entity_poly.type
_entity_poly.pdbx_seq_one_letter_code
_entity_poly.pdbx_strand_id
1 'polypeptide(L)'
;MAMAEDPLRAADNWVQTAGACLLELLDRRGRFADHAGPDHKRGFPGWHSITSGAVGLGLDTAENRRLQTALVDANVLHRIADTFTADLESPYFNGVKVFYGGRPGAMQAEVRVNGERHEAASTAMAALNLPEPTTFTTVRCYALLLPVPADGGEPGYPSTHLDLVDAPHAHDVACGCGGHLDLDHPGFDFPLPHLVAELSDEERVQRVRVDTEAIMIADGVGNFLKVRLPVRLDDGRTVVYLAWVYLQAEVIDEYTARVCDKTLTGHRFEGLLCNAVGPWGEELLRAPVVLGGQQVNEDGSIRRSEVVASSHSLLGKVLRERWSAEFVLGDRDPRLNAG
;
A
#
# COMPACT_ATOMS: atom_id res chain seq x y z
N MET A 1 5.67 -5.58 -23.57
CA MET A 1 5.05 -4.25 -23.58
C MET A 1 3.61 -4.43 -23.17
N ALA A 2 3.23 -3.87 -22.01
CA ALA A 2 1.92 -3.82 -21.33
C ALA A 2 2.10 -4.13 -19.82
N MET A 3 2.80 -3.25 -19.08
CA MET A 3 2.66 -3.16 -17.61
C MET A 3 1.84 -1.92 -17.22
N ALA A 4 1.03 -1.40 -18.15
CA ALA A 4 0.25 -0.18 -18.01
C ALA A 4 -1.26 -0.47 -17.83
N GLU A 5 -1.67 -1.71 -17.60
CA GLU A 5 -3.09 -2.08 -17.67
C GLU A 5 -3.84 -2.02 -16.32
N ASP A 6 -3.15 -1.97 -15.18
CA ASP A 6 -3.77 -1.74 -13.86
C ASP A 6 -3.21 -0.47 -13.18
N PRO A 7 -3.95 0.65 -13.23
CA PRO A 7 -3.55 1.91 -12.61
C PRO A 7 -3.36 1.81 -11.09
N LEU A 8 -4.09 0.94 -10.39
CA LEU A 8 -3.94 0.76 -8.94
C LEU A 8 -2.64 0.05 -8.63
N ARG A 9 -2.34 -1.07 -9.30
CA ARG A 9 -1.02 -1.70 -9.17
C ARG A 9 0.10 -0.76 -9.58
N ALA A 10 -0.09 0.08 -10.60
CA ALA A 10 0.90 1.09 -10.97
C ALA A 10 1.07 2.16 -9.89
N ALA A 11 -0.01 2.58 -9.22
CA ALA A 11 0.01 3.51 -8.11
C ALA A 11 0.65 2.91 -6.85
N ASP A 12 0.25 1.72 -6.42
CA ASP A 12 0.87 0.99 -5.29
C ASP A 12 2.36 0.81 -5.52
N ASN A 13 2.69 0.41 -6.75
CA ASN A 13 4.06 0.30 -7.18
C ASN A 13 4.81 1.63 -7.08
N TRP A 14 4.20 2.73 -7.49
CA TRP A 14 4.79 4.05 -7.39
C TRP A 14 4.97 4.48 -5.93
N VAL A 15 3.95 4.26 -5.08
CA VAL A 15 3.95 4.59 -3.64
C VAL A 15 5.08 3.88 -2.91
N GLN A 16 5.27 2.58 -3.15
CA GLN A 16 6.33 1.80 -2.50
C GLN A 16 7.75 2.19 -2.92
N THR A 17 7.92 3.01 -3.96
CA THR A 17 9.23 3.46 -4.43
C THR A 17 9.38 4.97 -4.42
N ALA A 18 8.81 5.65 -5.42
CA ALA A 18 8.99 7.09 -5.57
C ALA A 18 8.17 7.87 -4.54
N GLY A 19 6.95 7.41 -4.23
CA GLY A 19 6.12 7.98 -3.18
C GLY A 19 6.79 7.90 -1.81
N ALA A 20 7.37 6.75 -1.46
CA ALA A 20 8.11 6.56 -0.22
C ALA A 20 9.27 7.55 -0.06
N CYS A 21 10.08 7.75 -1.11
CA CYS A 21 11.15 8.75 -1.08
C CYS A 21 10.62 10.19 -0.97
N LEU A 22 9.50 10.53 -1.62
CA LEU A 22 8.91 11.87 -1.55
C LEU A 22 8.28 12.16 -0.18
N LEU A 23 7.63 11.18 0.43
CA LEU A 23 7.13 11.28 1.80
C LEU A 23 8.30 11.45 2.76
N GLU A 24 9.37 10.67 2.58
CA GLU A 24 10.57 10.78 3.40
C GLU A 24 11.30 12.12 3.22
N LEU A 25 11.35 12.67 2.01
CA LEU A 25 11.89 14.02 1.76
C LEU A 25 11.20 15.09 2.62
N LEU A 26 9.91 14.92 2.86
CA LEU A 26 9.09 15.84 3.65
C LEU A 26 9.13 15.51 5.16
N ASP A 27 9.21 14.24 5.55
CA ASP A 27 9.16 13.77 6.96
C ASP A 27 10.54 13.68 7.64
N ARG A 28 11.57 13.20 6.93
CA ARG A 28 13.00 13.17 7.29
C ARG A 28 13.39 12.32 8.51
N ARG A 29 12.54 11.40 8.94
CA ARG A 29 12.76 10.57 10.15
C ARG A 29 13.23 9.15 9.85
N GLY A 30 13.42 8.80 8.58
CA GLY A 30 13.79 7.46 8.12
C GLY A 30 12.66 6.44 8.26
N ARG A 31 11.40 6.86 8.14
CA ARG A 31 10.22 5.98 8.31
C ARG A 31 9.78 5.32 7.03
N PHE A 32 9.91 6.02 5.91
CA PHE A 32 9.42 5.59 4.60
C PHE A 32 10.57 5.16 3.68
N ALA A 33 11.76 5.77 3.85
CA ALA A 33 12.94 5.46 3.05
C ALA A 33 14.24 5.68 3.85
N ASP A 34 15.32 5.03 3.40
CA ASP A 34 16.62 5.10 4.07
C ASP A 34 17.40 6.35 3.65
N HIS A 35 18.04 7.00 4.62
CA HIS A 35 18.95 8.12 4.40
C HIS A 35 20.41 7.64 4.37
N ALA A 36 21.16 8.10 3.39
CA ALA A 36 22.61 7.89 3.33
C ALA A 36 23.30 9.17 2.87
N GLY A 37 24.22 9.67 3.72
CA GLY A 37 25.01 10.87 3.43
C GLY A 37 26.07 10.66 2.33
N PRO A 38 26.76 11.73 1.92
CA PRO A 38 27.64 11.75 0.73
C PRO A 38 28.84 10.81 0.81
N ASP A 39 29.32 10.50 2.01
CA ASP A 39 30.44 9.58 2.26
C ASP A 39 29.99 8.17 2.65
N HIS A 40 28.69 7.91 2.67
CA HIS A 40 28.15 6.64 3.10
C HIS A 40 28.46 5.54 2.07
N LYS A 41 29.00 4.41 2.52
CA LYS A 41 29.43 3.29 1.64
C LYS A 41 28.31 2.69 0.79
N ARG A 42 27.05 2.86 1.21
CA ARG A 42 25.84 2.43 0.48
C ARG A 42 25.03 3.59 -0.11
N GLY A 43 25.52 4.83 0.04
CA GLY A 43 24.90 6.04 -0.51
C GLY A 43 25.45 6.37 -1.90
N PHE A 44 24.92 7.44 -2.49
CA PHE A 44 25.42 7.98 -3.75
C PHE A 44 26.61 8.92 -3.49
N PRO A 45 27.81 8.67 -4.05
CA PRO A 45 29.01 9.46 -3.77
C PRO A 45 28.80 10.97 -3.98
N GLY A 46 29.09 11.77 -2.96
CA GLY A 46 29.01 13.24 -3.03
C GLY A 46 27.60 13.82 -2.94
N TRP A 47 26.57 12.99 -2.75
CA TRP A 47 25.17 13.41 -2.64
C TRP A 47 24.54 12.84 -1.38
N HIS A 48 23.57 13.56 -0.81
CA HIS A 48 22.69 12.95 0.18
C HIS A 48 21.61 12.17 -0.55
N SER A 49 21.42 10.91 -0.17
CA SER A 49 20.49 10.01 -0.84
C SER A 49 19.36 9.59 0.09
N ILE A 50 18.14 9.65 -0.42
CA ILE A 50 16.93 9.07 0.19
C ILE A 50 16.50 7.93 -0.72
N THR A 51 16.64 6.69 -0.27
CA THR A 51 16.49 5.50 -1.12
C THR A 51 15.36 4.61 -0.63
N SER A 52 14.45 4.28 -1.53
CA SER A 52 13.38 3.31 -1.23
C SER A 52 13.97 1.91 -1.06
N GLY A 53 13.22 1.02 -0.43
CA GLY A 53 13.47 -0.41 -0.54
C GLY A 53 13.43 -0.89 -2.01
N ALA A 54 14.03 -2.06 -2.26
CA ALA A 54 13.89 -2.76 -3.54
C ALA A 54 12.55 -3.53 -3.56
N VAL A 55 11.73 -3.28 -4.57
CA VAL A 55 10.40 -3.90 -4.74
C VAL A 55 10.43 -4.91 -5.87
N GLY A 56 10.21 -6.18 -5.53
CA GLY A 56 10.12 -7.31 -6.46
C GLY A 56 8.69 -7.53 -6.96
N LEU A 57 8.56 -7.75 -8.26
CA LEU A 57 7.32 -7.90 -8.99
C LEU A 57 7.42 -9.16 -9.86
N GLY A 58 6.80 -10.22 -9.36
CA GLY A 58 6.76 -11.55 -9.96
C GLY A 58 5.83 -12.43 -9.13
N LEU A 59 5.34 -13.53 -9.71
CA LEU A 59 4.45 -14.44 -8.99
C LEU A 59 5.20 -15.29 -7.96
N ASP A 60 6.49 -15.52 -8.16
CA ASP A 60 7.34 -16.29 -7.24
C ASP A 60 7.97 -15.36 -6.20
N THR A 61 7.52 -15.49 -4.95
CA THR A 61 8.00 -14.67 -3.84
C THR A 61 9.45 -14.95 -3.43
N ALA A 62 9.92 -16.19 -3.59
CA ALA A 62 11.30 -16.54 -3.31
C ALA A 62 12.23 -15.92 -4.36
N GLU A 63 11.81 -15.94 -5.62
CA GLU A 63 12.56 -15.32 -6.71
C GLU A 63 12.58 -13.79 -6.61
N ASN A 64 11.45 -13.17 -6.25
CA ASN A 64 11.38 -11.73 -5.94
C ASN A 64 12.41 -11.36 -4.87
N ARG A 65 12.44 -12.12 -3.76
CA ARG A 65 13.39 -11.88 -2.67
C ARG A 65 14.83 -12.05 -3.13
N ARG A 66 15.13 -13.10 -3.91
CA ARG A 66 16.48 -13.36 -4.43
C ARG A 66 16.99 -12.18 -5.27
N LEU A 67 16.18 -11.66 -6.19
CA LEU A 67 16.58 -10.54 -7.05
C LEU A 67 16.59 -9.21 -6.30
N GLN A 68 15.70 -8.99 -5.32
CA GLN A 68 15.76 -7.83 -4.42
C GLN A 68 17.09 -7.80 -3.65
N THR A 69 17.45 -8.91 -3.01
CA THR A 69 18.71 -9.04 -2.28
C THR A 69 19.89 -8.81 -3.21
N ALA A 70 19.90 -9.41 -4.41
CA ALA A 70 20.97 -9.20 -5.37
C ALA A 70 21.12 -7.74 -5.78
N LEU A 71 20.01 -7.01 -5.98
CA LEU A 71 20.05 -5.59 -6.34
C LEU A 71 20.62 -4.73 -5.19
N VAL A 72 20.17 -5.00 -3.95
CA VAL A 72 20.62 -4.26 -2.75
C VAL A 72 22.09 -4.53 -2.45
N ASP A 73 22.50 -5.80 -2.45
CA ASP A 73 23.88 -6.20 -2.15
C ASP A 73 24.88 -5.71 -3.20
N ALA A 74 24.45 -5.62 -4.45
CA ALA A 74 25.26 -5.07 -5.52
C ALA A 74 25.57 -3.59 -5.35
N ASN A 75 24.83 -2.87 -4.50
CA ASN A 75 25.01 -1.43 -4.26
C ASN A 75 25.01 -0.65 -5.58
N VAL A 76 24.04 -0.95 -6.45
CA VAL A 76 24.05 -0.53 -7.86
C VAL A 76 24.28 0.96 -8.00
N LEU A 77 23.46 1.78 -7.33
CA LEU A 77 23.51 3.25 -7.41
C LEU A 77 24.91 3.81 -7.16
N HIS A 78 25.59 3.32 -6.11
CA HIS A 78 26.95 3.72 -5.79
C HIS A 78 27.94 3.35 -6.89
N ARG A 79 27.84 2.12 -7.41
CA ARG A 79 28.80 1.59 -8.41
C ARG A 79 28.67 2.23 -9.78
N ILE A 80 27.49 2.73 -10.13
CA ILE A 80 27.25 3.38 -11.42
C ILE A 80 27.22 4.91 -11.33
N ALA A 81 27.47 5.50 -10.16
CA ALA A 81 27.31 6.93 -9.91
C ALA A 81 28.03 7.80 -10.94
N ASP A 82 29.33 7.52 -11.17
CA ASP A 82 30.20 8.27 -12.09
C ASP A 82 29.66 8.34 -13.53
N THR A 83 28.72 7.47 -13.90
CA THR A 83 28.17 7.42 -15.26
C THR A 83 27.10 8.47 -15.55
N PHE A 84 26.54 9.11 -14.52
CA PHE A 84 25.48 10.11 -14.70
C PHE A 84 25.52 11.25 -13.67
N THR A 85 26.53 11.31 -12.77
CA THR A 85 26.66 12.41 -11.80
C THR A 85 26.70 13.79 -12.47
N ALA A 86 27.30 13.88 -13.66
CA ALA A 86 27.38 15.14 -14.43
C ALA A 86 26.01 15.63 -14.94
N ASP A 87 25.03 14.74 -15.03
CA ASP A 87 23.70 14.98 -15.60
C ASP A 87 22.64 15.28 -14.51
N LEU A 88 23.09 15.47 -13.26
CA LEU A 88 22.24 15.83 -12.11
C LEU A 88 22.00 17.35 -12.07
N GLU A 89 21.11 17.83 -12.94
CA GLU A 89 20.91 19.26 -13.21
C GLU A 89 20.03 19.99 -12.19
N SER A 90 19.16 19.28 -11.47
CA SER A 90 18.21 19.91 -10.55
C SER A 90 18.91 20.43 -9.29
N PRO A 91 18.70 21.72 -8.92
CA PRO A 91 19.31 22.31 -7.73
C PRO A 91 18.60 21.91 -6.42
N TYR A 92 17.47 21.19 -6.49
CA TYR A 92 16.71 20.77 -5.31
C TYR A 92 16.91 19.30 -5.01
N PHE A 93 16.58 18.44 -5.98
CA PHE A 93 16.82 17.01 -5.92
C PHE A 93 16.72 16.42 -7.33
N ASN A 94 17.40 15.31 -7.54
CA ASN A 94 17.33 14.52 -8.76
C ASN A 94 16.75 13.13 -8.45
N GLY A 95 15.87 12.65 -9.31
CA GLY A 95 15.22 11.35 -9.17
C GLY A 95 15.94 10.27 -9.95
N VAL A 96 16.34 9.18 -9.32
CA VAL A 96 16.96 8.04 -9.98
C VAL A 96 16.09 6.81 -9.80
N LYS A 97 15.61 6.24 -10.91
CA LYS A 97 14.86 4.98 -10.91
C LYS A 97 15.75 3.87 -11.45
N VAL A 98 15.83 2.78 -10.70
CA VAL A 98 16.51 1.56 -11.14
C VAL A 98 15.45 0.51 -11.42
N PHE A 99 15.57 -0.16 -12.56
CA PHE A 99 14.74 -1.28 -12.96
C PHE A 99 15.62 -2.44 -13.43
N TYR A 100 15.26 -3.64 -13.00
CA TYR A 100 16.11 -4.82 -13.12
C TYR A 100 15.26 -6.08 -13.25
N GLY A 101 15.59 -6.98 -14.17
CA GLY A 101 14.90 -8.27 -14.32
C GLY A 101 14.05 -8.36 -15.58
N GLY A 102 13.18 -9.36 -15.66
CA GLY A 102 12.46 -9.71 -16.89
C GLY A 102 12.09 -11.19 -16.92
N ARG A 103 12.03 -11.77 -18.11
CA ARG A 103 11.87 -13.23 -18.29
C ARG A 103 13.24 -13.89 -18.41
N PRO A 104 13.36 -15.19 -18.11
CA PRO A 104 14.57 -15.95 -18.46
C PRO A 104 14.89 -15.80 -19.95
N GLY A 105 16.14 -15.49 -20.27
CA GLY A 105 16.66 -15.18 -21.60
C GLY A 105 16.32 -13.78 -22.13
N ALA A 106 15.57 -12.96 -21.38
CA ALA A 106 15.08 -11.65 -21.82
C ALA A 106 15.08 -10.65 -20.66
N MET A 107 16.24 -10.54 -20.02
CA MET A 107 16.50 -9.65 -18.89
C MET A 107 16.68 -8.20 -19.33
N GLN A 108 16.25 -7.26 -18.49
CA GLN A 108 16.46 -5.83 -18.67
C GLN A 108 17.16 -5.24 -17.44
N ALA A 109 18.08 -4.32 -17.71
CA ALA A 109 18.66 -3.41 -16.74
C ALA A 109 18.48 -1.99 -17.27
N GLU A 110 17.76 -1.17 -16.52
CA GLU A 110 17.41 0.19 -16.92
C GLU A 110 17.58 1.14 -15.75
N VAL A 111 18.28 2.23 -16.01
CA VAL A 111 18.42 3.36 -15.09
C VAL A 111 17.77 4.55 -15.75
N ARG A 112 16.91 5.23 -15.01
CA ARG A 112 16.36 6.52 -15.40
C ARG A 112 16.82 7.61 -14.45
N VAL A 113 17.16 8.76 -15.00
CA VAL A 113 17.49 9.97 -14.26
C VAL A 113 16.45 11.02 -14.64
N ASN A 114 15.78 11.59 -13.64
CA ASN A 114 14.72 12.58 -13.80
C ASN A 114 13.60 12.16 -14.78
N GLY A 115 13.28 10.86 -14.82
CA GLY A 115 12.22 10.29 -15.64
C GLY A 115 12.68 9.78 -17.02
N GLU A 116 13.85 10.20 -17.48
CA GLU A 116 14.42 9.84 -18.77
C GLU A 116 15.38 8.66 -18.66
N ARG A 117 15.35 7.76 -19.65
CA ARG A 117 16.26 6.61 -19.68
C ARG A 117 17.69 7.08 -19.94
N HIS A 118 18.61 6.63 -19.08
CA HIS A 118 20.01 7.00 -19.14
C HIS A 118 20.84 5.82 -19.67
N GLU A 119 21.30 5.90 -20.92
CA GLU A 119 21.90 4.73 -21.60
C GLU A 119 23.25 4.31 -21.03
N ALA A 120 24.13 5.26 -20.67
CA ALA A 120 25.44 4.93 -20.09
C ALA A 120 25.29 4.20 -18.74
N ALA A 121 24.49 4.77 -17.84
CA ALA A 121 24.10 4.16 -16.57
C ALA A 121 23.41 2.79 -16.73
N SER A 122 22.48 2.64 -17.67
CA SER A 122 21.80 1.36 -17.94
C SER A 122 22.80 0.30 -18.44
N THR A 123 23.74 0.70 -19.30
CA THR A 123 24.81 -0.17 -19.81
C THR A 123 25.77 -0.58 -18.69
N ALA A 124 26.18 0.37 -17.84
CA ALA A 124 27.05 0.10 -16.69
C ALA A 124 26.38 -0.84 -15.69
N MET A 125 25.08 -0.65 -15.44
CA MET A 125 24.28 -1.56 -14.61
C MET A 125 24.21 -2.96 -15.20
N ALA A 126 23.98 -3.10 -16.51
CA ALA A 126 23.98 -4.40 -17.18
C ALA A 126 25.33 -5.12 -17.04
N ALA A 127 26.43 -4.38 -17.09
CA ALA A 127 27.79 -4.92 -16.92
C ALA A 127 28.11 -5.41 -15.49
N LEU A 128 27.22 -5.15 -14.51
CA LEU A 128 27.36 -5.69 -13.15
C LEU A 128 27.09 -7.21 -13.08
N ASN A 129 26.55 -7.81 -14.15
CA ASN A 129 26.28 -9.25 -14.26
C ASN A 129 25.48 -9.80 -13.07
N LEU A 130 24.47 -9.05 -12.64
CA LEU A 130 23.58 -9.48 -11.57
C LEU A 130 22.77 -10.72 -12.01
N PRO A 131 22.32 -11.59 -11.08
CA PRO A 131 21.72 -12.88 -11.40
C PRO A 131 20.47 -12.82 -12.28
N GLU A 132 20.40 -13.61 -13.33
CA GLU A 132 19.21 -13.64 -14.19
C GLU A 132 17.98 -14.24 -13.46
N PRO A 133 16.74 -13.74 -13.73
CA PRO A 133 15.51 -14.41 -13.32
C PRO A 133 15.36 -15.83 -13.89
N THR A 134 14.84 -16.75 -13.08
CA THR A 134 14.45 -18.13 -13.43
C THR A 134 12.96 -18.26 -13.80
N THR A 135 12.15 -17.31 -13.34
CA THR A 135 10.78 -17.05 -13.78
C THR A 135 10.60 -15.56 -14.00
N PHE A 136 9.46 -15.11 -14.55
CA PHE A 136 9.25 -13.68 -14.72
C PHE A 136 9.27 -12.94 -13.37
N THR A 137 10.32 -12.15 -13.17
CA THR A 137 10.51 -11.33 -11.99
C THR A 137 11.24 -10.05 -12.40
N THR A 138 10.72 -8.93 -11.93
CA THR A 138 11.36 -7.62 -12.05
C THR A 138 11.53 -7.00 -10.68
N VAL A 139 12.54 -6.19 -10.49
CA VAL A 139 12.85 -5.50 -9.26
C VAL A 139 13.12 -4.04 -9.60
N ARG A 140 12.68 -3.15 -8.73
CA ARG A 140 12.93 -1.72 -8.89
C ARG A 140 13.14 -1.05 -7.55
N CYS A 141 13.94 -0.01 -7.55
CA CYS A 141 14.05 0.94 -6.45
C CYS A 141 14.10 2.35 -7.01
N TYR A 142 13.90 3.31 -6.11
CA TYR A 142 13.98 4.72 -6.43
C TYR A 142 14.87 5.41 -5.42
N ALA A 143 15.60 6.43 -5.86
CA ALA A 143 16.38 7.29 -4.99
C ALA A 143 16.13 8.75 -5.35
N LEU A 144 16.08 9.60 -4.32
CA LEU A 144 16.22 11.04 -4.46
C LEU A 144 17.65 11.41 -4.05
N LEU A 145 18.33 12.15 -4.92
CA LEU A 145 19.67 12.67 -4.70
C LEU A 145 19.57 14.17 -4.43
N LEU A 146 19.91 14.58 -3.22
CA LEU A 146 19.90 15.97 -2.77
C LEU A 146 21.32 16.54 -2.79
N PRO A 147 21.50 17.76 -3.32
CA PRO A 147 22.81 18.40 -3.28
C PRO A 147 23.20 18.69 -1.84
N VAL A 148 24.46 18.43 -1.52
CA VAL A 148 25.04 18.74 -0.21
C VAL A 148 25.80 20.06 -0.32
N PRO A 149 25.59 21.01 0.61
CA PRO A 149 26.39 22.23 0.67
C PRO A 149 27.90 21.95 0.75
N ALA A 150 28.70 22.77 0.07
CA ALA A 150 30.16 22.61 -0.01
C ALA A 150 30.88 22.74 1.36
N ASP A 151 30.19 23.30 2.36
CA ASP A 151 30.66 23.43 3.75
C ASP A 151 30.27 22.24 4.64
N GLY A 152 29.64 21.20 4.08
CA GLY A 152 29.25 19.99 4.81
C GLY A 152 27.99 20.15 5.67
N GLY A 153 27.18 21.18 5.39
CA GLY A 153 25.88 21.39 6.03
C GLY A 153 24.83 20.33 5.66
N GLU A 154 23.66 20.40 6.31
CA GLU A 154 22.53 19.53 5.96
C GLU A 154 22.09 19.75 4.50
N PRO A 155 21.57 18.70 3.82
CA PRO A 155 21.04 18.83 2.47
C PRO A 155 19.95 19.91 2.39
N GLY A 156 19.87 20.58 1.25
CA GLY A 156 18.83 21.57 0.99
C GLY A 156 17.46 20.92 0.86
N TYR A 157 16.76 20.71 1.98
CA TYR A 157 15.38 20.23 1.95
C TYR A 157 14.40 21.35 1.58
N PRO A 158 13.23 21.00 1.00
CA PRO A 158 12.13 21.94 0.85
C PRO A 158 11.78 22.61 2.20
N SER A 159 11.34 23.86 2.17
CA SER A 159 10.83 24.54 3.38
C SER A 159 9.54 23.91 3.91
N THR A 160 8.84 23.15 3.06
CA THR A 160 7.69 22.33 3.44
C THR A 160 8.16 21.10 4.23
N HIS A 161 7.58 20.90 5.40
CA HIS A 161 7.85 19.76 6.28
C HIS A 161 6.54 19.02 6.56
N LEU A 162 6.59 17.70 6.57
CA LEU A 162 5.52 16.88 7.13
C LEU A 162 5.74 16.84 8.65
N ASP A 163 5.04 17.70 9.39
CA ASP A 163 5.01 17.64 10.86
C ASP A 163 4.16 16.47 11.35
N LEU A 164 4.55 15.25 10.96
CA LEU A 164 3.94 14.02 11.44
C LEU A 164 4.47 13.75 12.87
N VAL A 165 4.06 14.52 13.85
CA VAL A 165 4.50 14.35 15.25
C VAL A 165 4.26 12.90 15.69
N ASP A 166 5.23 12.24 16.34
CA ASP A 166 5.03 10.96 17.05
C ASP A 166 4.20 11.14 18.35
N ALA A 167 3.22 12.05 18.32
CA ALA A 167 2.29 12.32 19.40
C ALA A 167 0.92 11.74 19.04
N PRO A 168 0.14 11.25 20.02
CA PRO A 168 -1.21 10.73 19.77
C PRO A 168 -1.99 11.78 18.99
N HIS A 169 -2.46 11.40 17.81
CA HIS A 169 -3.02 12.30 16.81
C HIS A 169 -4.11 13.21 17.41
N ALA A 170 -3.89 14.53 17.32
CA ALA A 170 -4.96 15.50 17.46
C ALA A 170 -5.73 15.51 16.13
N HIS A 171 -6.96 15.00 16.15
CA HIS A 171 -7.81 14.81 14.98
C HIS A 171 -8.38 16.15 14.49
N ASP A 172 -8.04 16.53 13.26
CA ASP A 172 -8.75 17.58 12.53
C ASP A 172 -10.06 17.02 11.95
N VAL A 173 -11.09 17.88 11.88
CA VAL A 173 -12.54 17.57 11.84
C VAL A 173 -13.03 16.85 10.57
N ALA A 174 -12.13 16.42 9.69
CA ALA A 174 -12.47 15.85 8.38
C ALA A 174 -11.69 14.59 7.97
N CYS A 175 -11.12 13.82 8.91
CA CYS A 175 -10.58 12.49 8.59
C CYS A 175 -11.56 11.36 8.94
N GLY A 176 -11.99 10.58 7.94
CA GLY A 176 -12.71 9.31 8.11
C GLY A 176 -11.87 8.16 8.70
N CYS A 177 -10.80 8.50 9.42
CA CYS A 177 -9.86 7.58 10.06
C CYS A 177 -10.03 7.62 11.59
N GLY A 178 -11.12 7.02 12.09
CA GLY A 178 -11.16 6.33 13.38
C GLY A 178 -10.87 7.07 14.70
N GLY A 179 -10.67 8.39 14.73
CA GLY A 179 -10.51 9.14 15.99
C GLY A 179 -11.74 9.96 16.39
N HIS A 180 -12.43 10.52 15.39
CA HIS A 180 -13.72 11.16 15.57
C HIS A 180 -14.64 10.66 14.46
N LEU A 181 -15.79 10.09 14.83
CA LEU A 181 -16.77 9.67 13.84
C LEU A 181 -17.33 10.93 13.16
N ASP A 182 -17.44 10.93 11.83
CA ASP A 182 -18.20 11.96 11.13
C ASP A 182 -19.64 11.98 11.68
N LEU A 183 -20.09 13.17 12.11
CA LEU A 183 -21.43 13.39 12.66
C LEU A 183 -22.52 12.96 11.68
N ASP A 184 -22.28 13.14 10.37
CA ASP A 184 -23.22 12.83 9.31
C ASP A 184 -23.01 11.41 8.73
N HIS A 185 -21.77 10.90 8.73
CA HIS A 185 -21.41 9.57 8.20
C HIS A 185 -20.44 8.77 9.09
N PRO A 186 -20.88 8.27 10.26
CA PRO A 186 -19.99 7.60 11.20
C PRO A 186 -19.34 6.36 10.56
N GLY A 187 -18.04 6.14 10.79
CA GLY A 187 -17.30 5.02 10.22
C GLY A 187 -16.42 4.30 11.22
N PHE A 188 -16.45 2.96 11.21
CA PHE A 188 -15.55 2.14 12.02
C PHE A 188 -14.59 1.38 11.14
N ASP A 189 -13.32 1.30 11.55
CA ASP A 189 -12.30 0.57 10.83
C ASP A 189 -11.74 -0.60 11.64
N PHE A 190 -11.78 -1.81 11.07
CA PHE A 190 -11.11 -2.97 11.64
C PHE A 190 -9.69 -3.09 11.06
N PRO A 191 -8.64 -2.99 11.89
CA PRO A 191 -7.27 -3.00 11.40
C PRO A 191 -6.89 -4.35 10.80
N LEU A 192 -7.36 -5.45 11.39
CA LEU A 192 -7.01 -6.82 10.99
C LEU A 192 -8.25 -7.72 10.87
N PRO A 193 -8.21 -8.76 10.01
CA PRO A 193 -9.11 -9.90 10.12
C PRO A 193 -8.92 -10.61 11.46
N HIS A 194 -10.00 -11.11 12.06
CA HIS A 194 -9.98 -11.77 13.37
C HIS A 194 -8.93 -12.89 13.45
N LEU A 195 -8.86 -13.76 12.44
CA LEU A 195 -7.87 -14.85 12.41
C LEU A 195 -6.41 -14.37 12.36
N VAL A 196 -6.15 -13.18 11.82
CA VAL A 196 -4.80 -12.59 11.77
C VAL A 196 -4.50 -11.83 13.07
N ALA A 197 -5.51 -11.22 13.68
CA ALA A 197 -5.40 -10.57 14.99
C ALA A 197 -5.04 -11.57 16.11
N GLU A 198 -5.51 -12.81 16.01
CA GLU A 198 -5.21 -13.90 16.97
C GLU A 198 -3.77 -14.44 16.86
N LEU A 199 -3.05 -14.17 15.76
CA LEU A 199 -1.66 -14.61 15.60
C LEU A 199 -0.72 -13.78 16.47
N SER A 200 0.39 -14.39 16.92
CA SER A 200 1.50 -13.63 17.51
C SER A 200 2.13 -12.69 16.48
N ASP A 201 2.84 -11.66 16.94
CA ASP A 201 3.52 -10.73 16.04
C ASP A 201 4.54 -11.45 15.14
N GLU A 202 5.28 -12.43 15.67
CA GLU A 202 6.20 -13.26 14.88
C GLU A 202 5.47 -14.09 13.82
N GLU A 203 4.34 -14.69 14.17
CA GLU A 203 3.53 -15.46 13.23
C GLU A 203 2.92 -14.57 12.14
N ARG A 204 2.48 -13.35 12.47
CA ARG A 204 2.01 -12.39 11.48
C ARG A 204 3.12 -12.03 10.49
N VAL A 205 4.31 -11.69 10.98
CA VAL A 205 5.48 -11.39 10.13
C VAL A 205 5.83 -12.57 9.23
N GLN A 206 5.73 -13.80 9.75
CA GLN A 206 6.08 -14.99 8.98
C GLN A 206 5.03 -15.36 7.92
N ARG A 207 3.74 -15.20 8.23
CA ARG A 207 2.63 -15.73 7.44
C ARG A 207 1.97 -14.71 6.53
N VAL A 208 1.92 -13.42 6.90
CA VAL A 208 1.35 -12.38 6.04
C VAL A 208 2.28 -12.15 4.86
N ARG A 209 1.78 -12.39 3.64
CA ARG A 209 2.51 -12.24 2.38
C ARG A 209 2.15 -10.97 1.64
N VAL A 210 0.89 -10.57 1.73
CA VAL A 210 0.35 -9.37 1.10
C VAL A 210 -0.46 -8.64 2.16
N ASP A 211 -0.24 -7.33 2.26
CA ASP A 211 -1.08 -6.39 2.98
C ASP A 211 -1.08 -5.07 2.22
N THR A 212 -2.23 -4.71 1.65
CA THR A 212 -2.43 -3.47 0.89
C THR A 212 -3.48 -2.57 1.53
N GLU A 213 -3.84 -2.82 2.79
CA GLU A 213 -5.05 -2.28 3.47
C GLU A 213 -6.39 -2.64 2.81
N ALA A 214 -6.40 -3.06 1.54
CA ALA A 214 -7.58 -3.51 0.81
C ALA A 214 -7.61 -5.03 0.70
N ILE A 215 -6.46 -5.66 0.52
CA ILE A 215 -6.31 -7.10 0.43
C ILE A 215 -5.24 -7.53 1.41
N MET A 216 -5.51 -8.64 2.10
CA MET A 216 -4.53 -9.30 2.94
C MET A 216 -4.48 -10.79 2.60
N ILE A 217 -3.28 -11.32 2.35
CA ILE A 217 -3.06 -12.74 2.08
C ILE A 217 -2.10 -13.26 3.13
N ALA A 218 -2.53 -14.26 3.89
CA ALA A 218 -1.73 -14.88 4.94
C ALA A 218 -1.64 -16.40 4.73
N ASP A 219 -0.41 -16.90 4.57
CA ASP A 219 -0.10 -18.30 4.29
C ASP A 219 -0.67 -19.22 5.38
N GLY A 220 -1.48 -20.19 4.97
CA GLY A 220 -2.12 -21.13 5.90
C GLY A 220 -3.20 -20.51 6.80
N VAL A 221 -3.59 -19.26 6.57
CA VAL A 221 -4.60 -18.53 7.35
C VAL A 221 -5.77 -18.13 6.47
N GLY A 222 -5.52 -17.46 5.34
CA GLY A 222 -6.56 -17.13 4.37
C GLY A 222 -6.29 -15.92 3.50
N ASN A 223 -7.26 -15.66 2.61
CA ASN A 223 -7.29 -14.49 1.74
C ASN A 223 -8.42 -13.58 2.19
N PHE A 224 -8.12 -12.30 2.40
CA PHE A 224 -9.05 -11.37 3.00
C PHE A 224 -9.19 -10.12 2.13
N LEU A 225 -10.43 -9.67 1.97
CA LEU A 225 -10.77 -8.42 1.29
C LEU A 225 -11.43 -7.48 2.29
N LYS A 226 -10.95 -6.24 2.37
CA LYS A 226 -11.55 -5.19 3.20
C LYS A 226 -12.68 -4.50 2.45
N VAL A 227 -13.88 -4.64 2.97
CA VAL A 227 -15.16 -4.27 2.37
C VAL A 227 -15.93 -3.27 3.23
N ARG A 228 -16.89 -2.61 2.62
CA ARG A 228 -17.86 -1.75 3.31
C ARG A 228 -19.04 -2.58 3.78
N LEU A 229 -19.38 -2.44 5.05
CA LEU A 229 -20.61 -2.98 5.64
C LEU A 229 -21.47 -1.81 6.11
N PRO A 230 -22.48 -1.40 5.32
CA PRO A 230 -23.35 -0.29 5.67
C PRO A 230 -24.42 -0.73 6.67
N VAL A 231 -24.65 0.09 7.68
CA VAL A 231 -25.70 -0.07 8.70
C VAL A 231 -26.55 1.18 8.72
N ARG A 232 -27.86 1.03 8.47
CA ARG A 232 -28.80 2.15 8.46
C ARG A 232 -29.23 2.47 9.89
N LEU A 233 -29.13 3.73 10.28
CA LEU A 233 -29.62 4.21 11.56
C LEU A 233 -31.08 4.66 11.44
N ASP A 234 -31.78 4.65 12.57
CA ASP A 234 -33.16 5.13 12.70
C ASP A 234 -33.28 6.66 12.55
N ASP A 235 -32.20 7.39 12.83
CA ASP A 235 -32.10 8.85 12.64
C ASP A 235 -31.77 9.29 11.20
N GLY A 236 -31.75 8.35 10.25
CA GLY A 236 -31.56 8.60 8.83
C GLY A 236 -30.12 8.55 8.35
N ARG A 237 -29.13 8.50 9.24
CA ARG A 237 -27.71 8.33 8.88
C ARG A 237 -27.39 6.89 8.47
N THR A 238 -26.23 6.70 7.84
CA THR A 238 -25.67 5.38 7.57
C THR A 238 -24.28 5.29 8.15
N VAL A 239 -24.07 4.32 9.04
CA VAL A 239 -22.74 3.98 9.55
C VAL A 239 -22.09 3.00 8.60
N VAL A 240 -20.80 3.16 8.33
CA VAL A 240 -20.05 2.22 7.49
C VAL A 240 -18.94 1.56 8.29
N TYR A 241 -19.00 0.24 8.43
CA TYR A 241 -17.90 -0.54 8.96
C TYR A 241 -16.99 -0.97 7.81
N LEU A 242 -15.69 -0.71 7.91
CA LEU A 242 -14.67 -1.31 7.05
C LEU A 242 -14.25 -2.64 7.67
N ALA A 243 -14.88 -3.71 7.22
CA ALA A 243 -14.69 -5.06 7.74
C ALA A 243 -13.95 -5.95 6.74
N TRP A 244 -13.29 -6.98 7.24
CA TRP A 244 -12.60 -7.98 6.44
C TRP A 244 -13.54 -9.14 6.12
N VAL A 245 -13.43 -9.65 4.90
CA VAL A 245 -14.14 -10.83 4.42
C VAL A 245 -13.14 -11.83 3.89
N TYR A 246 -13.22 -13.07 4.38
CA TYR A 246 -12.49 -14.19 3.82
C TYR A 246 -13.06 -14.58 2.47
N LEU A 247 -12.19 -14.73 1.49
CA LEU A 247 -12.49 -15.23 0.15
C LEU A 247 -11.74 -16.54 -0.09
N GLN A 248 -12.40 -17.45 -0.79
CA GLN A 248 -11.71 -18.63 -1.34
C GLN A 248 -10.65 -18.19 -2.36
N ALA A 249 -9.63 -19.01 -2.58
CA ALA A 249 -8.51 -18.68 -3.48
C ALA A 249 -9.01 -18.34 -4.89
N GLU A 250 -9.94 -19.15 -5.40
CA GLU A 250 -10.53 -18.98 -6.73
C GLU A 250 -11.30 -17.64 -6.83
N VAL A 251 -11.96 -17.24 -5.74
CA VAL A 251 -12.76 -16.01 -5.69
C VAL A 251 -11.86 -14.78 -5.62
N ILE A 252 -10.77 -14.81 -4.85
CA ILE A 252 -9.85 -13.68 -4.79
C ILE A 252 -9.01 -13.54 -6.07
N ASP A 253 -8.70 -14.65 -6.73
CA ASP A 253 -8.03 -14.64 -8.03
C ASP A 253 -8.96 -14.05 -9.10
N GLU A 254 -10.23 -14.47 -9.13
CA GLU A 254 -11.24 -13.88 -10.01
C GLU A 254 -11.47 -12.40 -9.71
N TYR A 255 -11.55 -12.03 -8.43
CA TYR A 255 -11.67 -10.63 -8.00
C TYR A 255 -10.49 -9.80 -8.53
N THR A 256 -9.27 -10.26 -8.30
CA THR A 256 -8.05 -9.59 -8.77
C THR A 256 -8.05 -9.45 -10.29
N ALA A 257 -8.39 -10.51 -11.02
CA ALA A 257 -8.49 -10.47 -12.48
C ALA A 257 -9.52 -9.43 -12.96
N ARG A 258 -10.71 -9.41 -12.35
CA ARG A 258 -11.77 -8.46 -12.71
C ARG A 258 -11.45 -7.01 -12.34
N VAL A 259 -10.68 -6.79 -11.26
CA VAL A 259 -10.11 -5.48 -10.94
C VAL A 259 -9.18 -5.03 -12.06
N CYS A 260 -8.23 -5.89 -12.47
CA CYS A 260 -7.32 -5.58 -13.57
C CYS A 260 -8.07 -5.31 -14.90
N ASP A 261 -9.11 -6.09 -15.19
CA ASP A 261 -9.91 -5.97 -16.42
C ASP A 261 -10.94 -4.83 -16.36
N LYS A 262 -11.08 -4.13 -15.22
CA LYS A 262 -12.11 -3.10 -14.96
C LYS A 262 -13.55 -3.60 -15.19
N THR A 263 -13.79 -4.88 -14.95
CA THR A 263 -15.11 -5.53 -15.11
C THR A 263 -15.80 -5.84 -13.79
N LEU A 264 -15.29 -5.27 -12.69
CA LEU A 264 -15.80 -5.52 -11.35
C LEU A 264 -17.20 -4.92 -11.11
N THR A 265 -17.55 -3.82 -11.79
CA THR A 265 -18.83 -3.14 -11.62
C THR A 265 -20.01 -4.08 -11.87
N GLY A 266 -20.89 -4.21 -10.88
CA GLY A 266 -22.07 -5.08 -10.96
C GLY A 266 -21.80 -6.57 -10.76
N HIS A 267 -20.54 -6.98 -10.65
CA HIS A 267 -20.20 -8.36 -10.30
C HIS A 267 -20.51 -8.67 -8.83
N ARG A 268 -20.74 -9.94 -8.52
CA ARG A 268 -21.06 -10.39 -7.16
C ARG A 268 -20.14 -11.52 -6.74
N PHE A 269 -19.60 -11.41 -5.54
CA PHE A 269 -18.73 -12.43 -4.95
C PHE A 269 -19.31 -12.93 -3.63
N GLU A 270 -18.99 -14.16 -3.26
CA GLU A 270 -19.34 -14.71 -1.96
C GLU A 270 -18.12 -14.80 -1.06
N GLY A 271 -18.32 -14.62 0.24
CA GLY A 271 -17.26 -14.72 1.23
C GLY A 271 -17.83 -14.91 2.64
N LEU A 272 -16.94 -14.89 3.63
CA LEU A 272 -17.29 -15.02 5.05
C LEU A 272 -16.80 -13.80 5.81
N LEU A 273 -17.65 -13.15 6.61
CA LEU A 273 -17.24 -12.02 7.43
C LEU A 273 -16.18 -12.43 8.47
N CYS A 274 -15.13 -11.64 8.63
CA CYS A 274 -13.96 -11.99 9.46
C CYS A 274 -13.75 -11.05 10.64
N ASN A 275 -14.73 -10.24 11.00
CA ASN A 275 -14.66 -9.41 12.20
C ASN A 275 -15.88 -9.64 13.09
N ALA A 276 -15.65 -9.57 14.40
CA ALA A 276 -16.72 -9.43 15.38
C ALA A 276 -17.22 -7.97 15.34
N VAL A 277 -18.31 -7.73 14.61
CA VAL A 277 -18.81 -6.37 14.37
C VAL A 277 -19.70 -5.96 15.55
N GLY A 278 -19.18 -5.09 16.41
CA GLY A 278 -19.97 -4.49 17.50
C GLY A 278 -21.09 -3.60 16.94
N PRO A 279 -22.31 -3.64 17.51
CA PRO A 279 -22.68 -4.22 18.80
C PRO A 279 -23.03 -5.73 18.79
N TRP A 280 -23.13 -6.36 17.62
CA TRP A 280 -23.55 -7.77 17.49
C TRP A 280 -22.45 -8.79 17.85
N GLY A 281 -21.19 -8.37 17.78
CA GLY A 281 -20.04 -9.17 18.23
C GLY A 281 -19.80 -10.42 17.38
N GLU A 282 -19.43 -11.51 18.04
CA GLU A 282 -19.01 -12.77 17.42
C GLU A 282 -20.14 -13.50 16.69
N GLU A 283 -21.41 -13.16 16.93
CA GLU A 283 -22.55 -13.76 16.22
C GLU A 283 -22.52 -13.48 14.71
N LEU A 284 -21.81 -12.42 14.30
CA LEU A 284 -21.59 -12.11 12.88
C LEU A 284 -20.31 -12.72 12.31
N LEU A 285 -19.44 -13.27 13.16
CA LEU A 285 -18.18 -13.86 12.70
C LEU A 285 -18.48 -15.07 11.81
N ARG A 286 -17.81 -15.13 10.66
CA ARG A 286 -18.01 -16.12 9.59
C ARG A 286 -19.41 -16.12 8.97
N ALA A 287 -20.22 -15.08 9.18
CA ALA A 287 -21.49 -14.95 8.49
C ALA A 287 -21.27 -14.91 6.96
N PRO A 288 -21.99 -15.71 6.16
CA PRO A 288 -21.88 -15.66 4.70
C PRO A 288 -22.32 -14.30 4.16
N VAL A 289 -21.50 -13.70 3.29
CA VAL A 289 -21.78 -12.41 2.66
C VAL A 289 -21.78 -12.54 1.16
N VAL A 290 -22.62 -11.75 0.52
CA VAL A 290 -22.54 -11.45 -0.89
C VAL A 290 -22.04 -10.02 -1.04
N LEU A 291 -20.95 -9.85 -1.76
CA LEU A 291 -20.30 -8.59 -2.04
C LEU A 291 -20.73 -8.06 -3.40
N GLY A 292 -21.03 -6.77 -3.49
CA GLY A 292 -21.06 -6.05 -4.75
C GLY A 292 -19.65 -5.66 -5.16
N GLY A 293 -19.35 -5.74 -6.45
CA GLY A 293 -18.09 -5.25 -7.00
C GLY A 293 -17.90 -3.75 -6.74
N GLN A 294 -16.64 -3.30 -6.81
CA GLN A 294 -16.29 -1.90 -6.58
C GLN A 294 -17.05 -0.98 -7.54
N GLN A 295 -17.34 0.22 -7.06
CA GLN A 295 -17.93 1.28 -7.87
C GLN A 295 -16.91 2.39 -8.06
N VAL A 296 -16.96 3.06 -9.19
CA VAL A 296 -16.22 4.30 -9.41
C VAL A 296 -17.15 5.46 -9.09
N ASN A 297 -16.76 6.30 -8.14
CA ASN A 297 -17.49 7.51 -7.79
C ASN A 297 -17.41 8.54 -8.93
N GLU A 298 -18.26 9.56 -8.89
CA GLU A 298 -18.31 10.63 -9.92
C GLU A 298 -16.99 11.40 -10.04
N ASP A 299 -16.22 11.49 -8.96
CA ASP A 299 -14.89 12.11 -8.88
C ASP A 299 -13.75 11.18 -9.36
N GLY A 300 -14.08 9.97 -9.84
CA GLY A 300 -13.11 8.97 -10.29
C GLY A 300 -12.47 8.16 -9.15
N SER A 301 -12.80 8.42 -7.89
CA SER A 301 -12.31 7.62 -6.76
C SER A 301 -12.99 6.24 -6.73
N ILE A 302 -12.25 5.22 -6.27
CA ILE A 302 -12.75 3.84 -6.22
C ILE A 302 -13.39 3.58 -4.87
N ARG A 303 -14.68 3.30 -4.87
CA ARG A 303 -15.42 2.83 -3.71
C ARG A 303 -15.22 1.32 -3.55
N ARG A 304 -14.66 0.93 -2.40
CA ARG A 304 -14.45 -0.48 -2.00
C ARG A 304 -15.74 -1.29 -2.15
N SER A 305 -15.59 -2.59 -2.41
CA SER A 305 -16.70 -3.54 -2.47
C SER A 305 -17.56 -3.47 -1.22
N GLU A 306 -18.86 -3.63 -1.39
CA GLU A 306 -19.84 -3.46 -0.32
C GLU A 306 -20.59 -4.77 -0.07
N VAL A 307 -20.87 -5.08 1.19
CA VAL A 307 -21.74 -6.20 1.56
C VAL A 307 -23.17 -5.82 1.17
N VAL A 308 -23.72 -6.50 0.16
CA VAL A 308 -25.04 -6.20 -0.41
C VAL A 308 -26.12 -7.17 0.04
N ALA A 309 -25.75 -8.38 0.45
CA ALA A 309 -26.68 -9.36 0.99
C ALA A 309 -25.98 -10.37 1.90
N SER A 310 -26.78 -11.08 2.69
CA SER A 310 -26.34 -12.21 3.50
C SER A 310 -27.51 -13.17 3.68
N SER A 311 -27.23 -14.47 3.66
CA SER A 311 -28.19 -15.51 4.07
C SER A 311 -28.19 -15.74 5.58
N HIS A 312 -27.23 -15.18 6.31
CA HIS A 312 -27.22 -15.20 7.77
C HIS A 312 -28.38 -14.38 8.32
N SER A 313 -29.13 -14.94 9.27
CA SER A 313 -30.34 -14.30 9.80
C SER A 313 -30.05 -12.92 10.40
N LEU A 314 -29.06 -12.82 11.29
CA LEU A 314 -28.70 -11.57 11.94
C LEU A 314 -28.09 -10.55 10.96
N LEU A 315 -27.04 -10.91 10.21
CA LEU A 315 -26.43 -10.00 9.23
C LEU A 315 -27.45 -9.55 8.16
N GLY A 316 -28.37 -10.42 7.76
CA GLY A 316 -29.48 -10.07 6.87
C GLY A 316 -30.42 -9.02 7.45
N LYS A 317 -30.62 -8.99 8.79
CA LYS A 317 -31.31 -7.88 9.47
C LYS A 317 -30.45 -6.63 9.54
N VAL A 318 -29.16 -6.76 9.86
CA VAL A 318 -28.18 -5.65 9.89
C VAL A 318 -28.20 -4.84 8.60
N LEU A 319 -28.24 -5.52 7.45
CA LEU A 319 -28.24 -4.87 6.13
C LEU A 319 -29.58 -4.23 5.71
N ARG A 320 -30.71 -4.74 6.21
CA ARG A 320 -32.05 -4.37 5.71
C ARG A 320 -32.80 -3.43 6.65
N GLU A 321 -32.69 -3.67 7.95
CA GLU A 321 -33.43 -2.95 8.99
C GLU A 321 -32.71 -1.65 9.37
N ARG A 322 -33.43 -0.76 10.06
CA ARG A 322 -32.86 0.41 10.70
C ARG A 322 -32.59 0.09 12.15
N TRP A 323 -31.42 0.48 12.64
CA TRP A 323 -30.97 0.23 14.00
C TRP A 323 -30.91 1.53 14.79
N SER A 324 -31.15 1.44 16.10
CA SER A 324 -30.99 2.60 16.98
C SER A 324 -29.57 3.15 16.88
N ALA A 325 -29.45 4.45 16.65
CA ALA A 325 -28.15 5.14 16.65
C ALA A 325 -27.40 4.92 17.98
N GLU A 326 -28.12 5.01 19.11
CA GLU A 326 -27.59 4.75 20.45
C GLU A 326 -27.05 3.31 20.58
N PHE A 327 -27.78 2.32 20.06
CA PHE A 327 -27.35 0.93 20.11
C PHE A 327 -26.09 0.64 19.26
N VAL A 328 -26.00 1.24 18.07
CA VAL A 328 -24.89 0.98 17.13
C VAL A 328 -23.64 1.78 17.50
N LEU A 329 -23.81 3.07 17.80
CA LEU A 329 -22.71 3.98 18.10
C LEU A 329 -22.28 3.87 19.58
N GLY A 330 -23.23 3.77 20.51
CA GLY A 330 -22.98 3.77 21.95
C GLY A 330 -22.23 5.03 22.38
N ASP A 331 -21.27 4.85 23.30
CA ASP A 331 -20.37 5.93 23.78
C ASP A 331 -19.48 6.54 22.68
N ARG A 332 -19.46 5.92 21.50
CA ARG A 332 -18.70 6.41 20.34
C ARG A 332 -19.51 7.39 19.50
N ASP A 333 -20.77 7.69 19.85
CA ASP A 333 -21.55 8.68 19.12
C ASP A 333 -20.85 10.05 19.18
N PRO A 334 -20.47 10.63 18.02
CA PRO A 334 -19.76 11.91 17.98
C PRO A 334 -20.56 13.06 18.60
N ARG A 335 -21.89 12.92 18.72
CA ARG A 335 -22.76 13.92 19.37
C ARG A 335 -22.60 13.97 20.89
N LEU A 336 -22.15 12.89 21.53
CA LEU A 336 -21.96 12.84 22.99
C LEU A 336 -20.68 13.55 23.43
N ASN A 337 -19.71 13.70 22.51
CA ASN A 337 -18.40 14.31 22.79
C ASN A 337 -18.27 15.77 22.31
N ALA A 338 -19.33 16.34 21.74
CA ALA A 338 -19.38 17.73 21.23
C ALA A 338 -19.94 18.74 22.26
N GLY A 339 -20.01 18.36 23.54
CA GLY A 339 -20.59 19.14 24.65
C GLY A 339 -19.57 19.80 25.56
#